data_AF-A0A7C8HPF1-F1
#
_entry.id   AF-A0A7C8HPF1-F1
#
_cell.length_a   1.000
_cell.length_b   1.000
_cell.length_c   1.000
_cell.angle_alpha   90.00
_cell.angle_beta   90.00
_cell.angle_gamma   90.00
#
_symmetry.space_group_name_H-M   'P 1'
#
loop_
_entity.id
_entity.type
_entity.pdbx_description
1 polymer ?
#
loop_
_entity_poly.entity_id
_entity_poly.type
_entity_poly.pdbx_seq_one_letter_code
_entity_poly.pdbx_strand_id
1 'polypeptide(L)'
;MNDMNNVTPLRRPKPKKPLFDPRDPKSQVQLVYGLSIASFAIMWLGTQFVDWIGMGFGVAALVISVSKRDEGVFWARSHYEFALRTMIIGAVVWTLLSLLGLVIGWIPLVGSLTIFIAKACVLGWVALRSGSGFLKASDTKVIANPMSWLF
;
A
#
# COMPACT_ATOMS: atom_id res chain seq x y z
N MET A 1 62.76 -9.19 10.93
CA MET A 1 61.49 -9.55 11.61
C MET A 1 60.38 -9.11 10.67
N ASN A 2 59.82 -10.06 9.91
CA ASN A 2 58.78 -9.79 8.91
C ASN A 2 57.41 -10.12 9.52
N ASP A 3 56.55 -9.11 9.60
CA ASP A 3 55.14 -9.25 9.98
C ASP A 3 54.38 -10.04 8.91
N MET A 4 54.24 -11.35 9.13
CA MET A 4 53.51 -12.26 8.23
C MET A 4 52.03 -12.45 8.61
N ASN A 5 51.47 -11.61 9.49
CA ASN A 5 50.14 -11.85 10.08
C ASN A 5 49.03 -10.91 9.60
N ASN A 6 49.24 -10.08 8.57
CA ASN A 6 48.15 -9.27 8.01
C ASN A 6 47.34 -10.03 6.96
N VAL A 7 46.68 -11.11 7.39
CA VAL A 7 45.62 -11.77 6.61
C VAL A 7 44.30 -11.06 6.90
N THR A 8 44.06 -9.95 6.20
CA THR A 8 42.72 -9.36 6.19
C THR A 8 41.79 -10.37 5.52
N PRO A 9 40.76 -10.91 6.20
CA PRO A 9 39.85 -11.84 5.55
C PRO A 9 39.15 -11.09 4.43
N LEU A 10 39.40 -11.49 3.17
CA LEU A 10 38.72 -10.98 1.99
C LEU A 10 37.22 -11.07 2.24
N ARG A 11 36.60 -9.93 2.55
CA ARG A 11 35.18 -9.82 2.84
C ARG A 11 34.46 -10.22 1.56
N ARG A 12 33.96 -11.47 1.51
CA ARG A 12 33.23 -11.98 0.35
C ARG A 12 32.16 -10.95 -0.01
N PRO A 13 32.11 -10.46 -1.27
CA PRO A 13 31.07 -9.55 -1.69
C PRO A 13 29.74 -10.24 -1.40
N LYS A 14 28.90 -9.59 -0.58
CA LYS A 14 27.58 -10.13 -0.25
C LYS A 14 26.86 -10.42 -1.57
N PRO A 15 26.27 -11.62 -1.74
CA PRO A 15 25.55 -11.93 -2.97
C PRO A 15 24.51 -10.84 -3.23
N LYS A 16 24.52 -10.26 -4.43
CA LYS A 16 23.52 -9.27 -4.84
C LYS A 16 22.17 -9.96 -4.78
N LYS A 17 21.38 -9.66 -3.74
CA LYS A 17 19.99 -10.10 -3.68
C LYS A 17 19.26 -9.52 -4.90
N PRO A 18 18.38 -10.28 -5.57
CA PRO A 18 17.52 -9.72 -6.60
C PRO A 18 16.74 -8.53 -6.02
N LEU A 19 16.54 -7.50 -6.84
CA LEU A 19 15.83 -6.28 -6.41
C LEU A 19 14.38 -6.58 -6.01
N PHE A 20 13.78 -7.61 -6.61
CA PHE A 20 12.47 -8.14 -6.27
C PHE A 20 12.55 -9.67 -6.26
N ASP A 21 12.33 -10.27 -5.09
CA ASP A 21 12.08 -11.71 -4.97
C ASP A 21 10.58 -11.89 -4.73
N PRO A 22 9.82 -12.49 -5.67
CA PRO A 22 8.39 -12.73 -5.50
C PRO A 22 8.07 -13.66 -4.34
N ARG A 23 9.05 -14.34 -3.75
CA ARG A 23 8.88 -15.24 -2.61
C ARG A 23 9.22 -14.57 -1.27
N ASP A 24 9.84 -13.40 -1.29
CA ASP A 24 10.16 -12.67 -0.07
C ASP A 24 8.87 -12.03 0.49
N PRO A 25 8.43 -12.39 1.71
CA PRO A 25 7.24 -11.78 2.31
C PRO A 25 7.36 -10.25 2.44
N LYS A 26 8.59 -9.72 2.54
CA LYS A 26 8.79 -8.28 2.63
C LYS A 26 8.48 -7.55 1.33
N SER A 27 8.97 -8.05 0.21
CA SER A 27 8.73 -7.45 -1.11
C SER A 27 7.24 -7.50 -1.46
N GLN A 28 6.56 -8.60 -1.12
CA GLN A 28 5.12 -8.76 -1.34
C GLN A 28 4.29 -7.78 -0.50
N VAL A 29 4.59 -7.63 0.79
CA VAL A 29 3.90 -6.65 1.66
C VAL A 29 4.11 -5.22 1.15
N GLN A 30 5.34 -4.88 0.77
CA GLN A 30 5.67 -3.59 0.19
C GLN A 30 4.93 -3.34 -1.13
N LEU A 31 4.83 -4.37 -1.98
CA LEU A 31 4.09 -4.32 -3.23
C LEU A 31 2.59 -4.09 -2.98
N VAL A 32 2.00 -4.73 -1.98
CA VAL A 32 0.59 -4.48 -1.62
C VAL A 32 0.38 -3.02 -1.26
N TYR A 33 1.19 -2.43 -0.37
CA TYR A 33 1.05 -1.02 -0.03
C TYR A 33 1.29 -0.09 -1.23
N GLY A 34 2.25 -0.43 -2.08
CA GLY A 34 2.52 0.31 -3.32
C GLY A 34 1.31 0.29 -4.26
N LEU A 35 0.72 -0.89 -4.48
CA LEU A 35 -0.49 -1.05 -5.29
C LEU A 35 -1.68 -0.31 -4.68
N SER A 36 -1.84 -0.34 -3.36
CA SER A 36 -2.89 0.40 -2.66
C SER A 36 -2.78 1.90 -2.93
N ILE A 37 -1.59 2.49 -2.74
CA ILE A 37 -1.38 3.92 -2.99
C ILE A 37 -1.57 4.24 -4.47
N ALA A 38 -0.98 3.43 -5.36
CA ALA A 38 -1.08 3.62 -6.80
C ALA A 38 -2.54 3.56 -7.27
N SER A 39 -3.35 2.65 -6.74
CA SER A 39 -4.77 2.51 -7.06
C SER A 39 -5.53 3.83 -6.88
N PHE A 40 -5.50 4.41 -5.67
CA PHE A 40 -6.21 5.66 -5.39
C PHE A 40 -5.56 6.88 -6.05
N ALA A 41 -4.23 6.90 -6.19
CA ALA A 41 -3.53 8.00 -6.86
C ALA A 41 -3.88 8.06 -8.35
N ILE A 42 -4.02 6.90 -9.00
CA ILE A 42 -4.44 6.80 -10.40
C ILE A 42 -5.91 7.22 -10.54
N MET A 43 -6.79 6.72 -9.67
CA MET A 43 -8.22 7.10 -9.68
C MET A 43 -8.45 8.59 -9.39
N TRP A 44 -7.51 9.25 -8.72
CA TRP A 44 -7.57 10.69 -8.48
C TRP A 44 -7.36 11.53 -9.75
N LEU A 45 -6.62 11.00 -10.73
CA LEU A 45 -6.36 11.68 -12.01
C LEU A 45 -7.60 11.76 -12.91
N GLY A 46 -8.66 11.01 -12.59
CA GLY A 46 -10.04 11.38 -12.91
C GLY A 46 -10.47 11.27 -14.37
N THR A 47 -9.80 10.44 -15.18
CA THR A 47 -10.35 10.07 -16.49
C THR A 47 -10.98 8.69 -16.42
N GLN A 48 -12.15 8.51 -17.06
CA GLN A 48 -12.91 7.27 -16.98
C GLN A 48 -12.07 6.02 -17.27
N PHE A 49 -11.16 6.09 -18.25
CA PHE A 49 -10.27 4.98 -18.58
C PHE A 49 -9.22 4.70 -17.50
N VAL A 50 -8.63 5.76 -16.93
CA VAL A 50 -7.60 5.66 -15.89
C VAL A 50 -8.17 5.11 -14.59
N ASP A 51 -9.44 5.39 -14.28
CA ASP A 51 -10.14 4.83 -13.12
C ASP A 51 -10.19 3.28 -13.16
N TRP A 52 -10.38 2.68 -14.35
CA TRP A 52 -10.35 1.21 -14.49
C TRP A 52 -8.98 0.63 -14.18
N ILE A 53 -7.91 1.32 -14.57
CA ILE A 53 -6.52 0.91 -14.26
C ILE A 53 -6.29 0.97 -12.75
N GLY A 54 -6.69 2.08 -12.12
CA GLY A 54 -6.59 2.25 -10.69
C GLY A 54 -7.38 1.19 -9.93
N MET A 55 -8.60 0.88 -10.36
CA MET A 55 -9.40 -0.20 -9.80
C MET A 55 -8.72 -1.56 -9.97
N GLY A 56 -8.11 -1.83 -11.12
CA GLY A 56 -7.31 -3.05 -11.35
C GLY A 56 -6.18 -3.22 -10.34
N PHE A 57 -5.43 -2.16 -10.04
CA PHE A 57 -4.40 -2.19 -8.98
C PHE A 57 -4.99 -2.40 -7.60
N GLY A 58 -6.16 -1.82 -7.32
CA GLY A 58 -6.84 -2.00 -6.04
C GLY A 58 -7.30 -3.45 -5.84
N VAL A 59 -7.86 -4.06 -6.88
CA VAL A 59 -8.25 -5.48 -6.90
C VAL A 59 -7.03 -6.37 -6.73
N ALA A 60 -5.92 -6.08 -7.43
CA ALA A 60 -4.67 -6.83 -7.28
C ALA A 60 -4.14 -6.78 -5.83
N ALA A 61 -4.10 -5.59 -5.22
CA ALA A 61 -3.69 -5.42 -3.82
C ALA A 61 -4.59 -6.23 -2.87
N LEU A 62 -5.90 -6.23 -3.12
CA LEU A 62 -6.89 -6.95 -2.32
C LEU A 62 -6.70 -8.47 -2.44
N VAL A 63 -6.59 -9.00 -3.66
CA VAL A 63 -6.40 -10.44 -3.91
C VAL A 63 -5.11 -10.95 -3.27
N ILE A 64 -4.01 -10.20 -3.41
CA ILE A 64 -2.73 -10.57 -2.79
C ILE A 64 -2.86 -10.58 -1.27
N SER A 65 -3.47 -9.54 -0.69
CA SER A 65 -3.66 -9.45 0.76
C SER A 65 -4.52 -10.59 1.30
N VAL A 66 -5.62 -10.94 0.63
CA VAL A 66 -6.49 -12.05 1.04
C VAL A 66 -5.75 -13.39 0.96
N SER A 67 -5.04 -13.62 -0.14
CA SER A 67 -4.37 -14.91 -0.39
C SER A 67 -3.19 -15.14 0.57
N LYS A 68 -2.48 -14.08 0.95
CA LYS A 68 -1.25 -14.17 1.75
C LYS A 68 -1.43 -13.88 3.24
N ARG A 69 -2.65 -13.51 3.69
CA ARG A 69 -2.92 -13.28 5.12
C ARG A 69 -2.67 -14.53 5.97
N ASP A 70 -2.84 -15.73 5.42
CA ASP A 70 -2.75 -16.98 6.19
C ASP A 70 -1.43 -17.75 5.95
N GLU A 71 -0.62 -17.36 4.97
CA GLU A 71 0.57 -18.11 4.49
C GLU A 71 1.93 -17.48 4.90
N GLY A 72 1.92 -16.42 5.71
CA GLY A 72 3.11 -15.62 6.01
C GLY A 72 3.67 -15.78 7.43
N VAL A 73 4.92 -15.34 7.59
CA VAL A 73 5.52 -15.04 8.91
C VAL A 73 4.64 -14.08 9.71
N PHE A 74 4.61 -14.24 11.04
CA PHE A 74 3.67 -13.53 11.93
C PHE A 74 3.60 -12.02 11.70
N TRP A 75 4.76 -11.37 11.48
CA TRP A 75 4.80 -9.94 11.20
C TRP A 75 4.11 -9.59 9.86
N ALA A 76 4.36 -10.34 8.79
CA ALA A 76 3.77 -10.11 7.47
C ALA A 76 2.25 -10.31 7.47
N ARG A 77 1.74 -11.28 8.24
CA ARG A 77 0.30 -11.49 8.44
C ARG A 77 -0.40 -10.24 8.96
N SER A 78 0.16 -9.59 9.98
CA SER A 78 -0.38 -8.35 10.52
C SER A 78 -0.42 -7.21 9.47
N HIS A 79 0.56 -7.16 8.56
CA HIS A 79 0.57 -6.18 7.48
C HIS A 79 -0.49 -6.44 6.42
N TYR A 80 -0.69 -7.70 6.01
CA TYR A 80 -1.72 -8.04 5.04
C TYR A 80 -3.13 -7.75 5.57
N GLU A 81 -3.41 -8.03 6.84
CA GLU A 81 -4.69 -7.67 7.46
C GLU A 81 -4.89 -6.15 7.51
N PHE A 82 -3.86 -5.41 7.90
CA PHE A 82 -3.92 -3.95 7.95
C PHE A 82 -4.09 -3.33 6.56
N ALA A 83 -3.37 -3.84 5.54
CA ALA A 83 -3.49 -3.40 4.16
C ALA A 83 -4.87 -3.71 3.58
N LEU A 84 -5.38 -4.93 3.83
CA LEU A 84 -6.71 -5.36 3.41
C LEU A 84 -7.80 -4.45 3.98
N ARG A 85 -7.75 -4.13 5.28
CA ARG A 85 -8.72 -3.21 5.89
C ARG A 85 -8.62 -1.81 5.33
N THR A 86 -7.40 -1.31 5.12
CA THR A 86 -7.18 0.00 4.50
C THR A 86 -7.81 0.06 3.11
N MET A 87 -7.62 -0.99 2.30
CA MET A 87 -8.17 -1.09 0.96
C MET A 87 -9.69 -1.17 0.96
N ILE A 88 -10.29 -1.99 1.81
CA ILE A 88 -11.74 -2.13 1.88
C ILE A 88 -12.38 -0.81 2.33
N ILE A 89 -11.87 -0.20 3.40
CA ILE A 89 -12.41 1.07 3.92
C ILE A 89 -12.23 2.17 2.87
N GLY A 90 -11.04 2.30 2.27
CA GLY A 90 -10.77 3.27 1.22
C GLY A 90 -11.70 3.10 0.03
N ALA A 91 -11.89 1.87 -0.45
CA ALA A 91 -12.74 1.57 -1.59
C ALA A 91 -14.23 1.85 -1.30
N VAL A 92 -14.71 1.49 -0.12
CA VAL A 92 -16.09 1.78 0.31
C VAL A 92 -16.32 3.29 0.38
N VAL A 93 -15.45 4.03 1.06
CA VAL A 93 -15.61 5.49 1.20
C VAL A 93 -15.48 6.18 -0.17
N TRP A 94 -14.55 5.76 -1.02
CA TRP A 94 -14.39 6.31 -2.37
C TRP A 94 -15.62 6.05 -3.26
N THR A 95 -16.21 4.86 -3.14
CA THR A 95 -17.44 4.50 -3.86
C THR A 95 -18.61 5.34 -3.37
N LEU A 96 -18.77 5.48 -2.05
CA LEU A 96 -19.80 6.34 -1.46
C LEU A 96 -19.67 7.81 -1.88
N LEU A 97 -18.44 8.34 -1.92
CA LEU A 97 -18.17 9.69 -2.42
C LEU A 97 -18.48 9.82 -3.92
N SER A 98 -18.16 8.80 -4.72
CA SER A 98 -18.48 8.80 -6.15
C SER A 98 -20.00 8.78 -6.37
N LEU A 99 -20.75 7.99 -5.60
CA LEU A 99 -22.21 7.97 -5.61
C LEU A 99 -22.79 9.32 -5.16
N LEU A 100 -22.26 9.91 -4.09
CA LEU A 100 -22.66 11.24 -3.62
C LEU A 100 -22.41 12.30 -4.71
N GLY A 101 -21.32 12.16 -5.45
CA GLY A 101 -21.01 13.00 -6.61
C GLY A 101 -22.05 12.93 -7.72
N LEU A 102 -22.76 11.82 -7.89
CA LEU A 102 -23.87 11.75 -8.85
C LEU A 102 -25.08 12.59 -8.41
N VAL A 103 -25.24 12.83 -7.11
CA VAL A 103 -26.36 13.61 -6.54
C VAL A 103 -26.00 15.09 -6.44
N ILE A 104 -24.83 15.41 -5.88
CA ILE A 104 -24.41 16.80 -5.61
C ILE A 104 -23.67 17.41 -6.81
N GLY A 105 -23.16 16.60 -7.74
CA GLY A 105 -22.44 17.06 -8.93
C GLY A 105 -23.27 17.93 -9.90
N TRP A 106 -24.60 17.94 -9.74
CA TRP A 106 -25.50 18.84 -10.47
C TRP A 106 -25.41 20.30 -10.01
N ILE A 107 -24.87 20.55 -8.81
CA ILE A 107 -24.61 21.90 -8.30
C ILE A 107 -23.24 22.33 -8.84
N PRO A 108 -23.19 23.28 -9.81
CA PRO A 108 -21.94 23.68 -10.44
C PRO A 108 -20.98 24.24 -9.38
N LEU A 109 -19.70 23.91 -9.51
CA LEU A 109 -18.59 24.45 -8.72
C LEU A 109 -18.55 23.96 -7.26
N VAL A 110 -19.66 24.09 -6.51
CA VAL A 110 -19.73 23.64 -5.10
C VAL A 110 -19.71 22.11 -5.03
N GLY A 111 -20.56 21.43 -5.80
CA GLY A 111 -20.65 19.97 -5.76
C GLY A 111 -19.37 19.30 -6.22
N SER A 112 -18.82 19.74 -7.35
CA SER A 112 -17.56 19.20 -7.89
C SER A 112 -16.37 19.46 -6.96
N LEU A 113 -16.27 20.65 -6.35
CA LEU A 113 -15.17 20.99 -5.45
C LEU A 113 -15.24 20.19 -4.14
N THR A 114 -16.44 20.04 -3.56
CA THR A 114 -16.63 19.24 -2.34
C THR A 114 -16.23 17.79 -2.55
N ILE A 115 -16.64 17.18 -3.67
CA ILE A 115 -16.30 15.80 -3.99
C ILE A 115 -14.80 15.64 -4.26
N PHE A 116 -14.20 16.61 -4.96
CA PHE A 116 -12.76 16.64 -5.18
C PHE A 116 -12.02 16.67 -3.83
N ILE A 117 -12.29 17.63 -2.95
CA ILE A 117 -11.64 17.71 -1.64
C ILE A 117 -11.86 16.44 -0.81
N ALA A 118 -13.09 15.89 -0.81
CA ALA A 118 -13.38 14.66 -0.07
C ALA A 118 -12.57 13.46 -0.58
N LYS A 119 -12.46 13.28 -1.89
CA LYS A 119 -11.63 12.23 -2.50
C LYS A 119 -10.13 12.46 -2.21
N ALA A 120 -9.67 13.71 -2.13
CA ALA A 120 -8.31 14.04 -1.71
C ALA A 120 -8.04 13.59 -0.26
N CYS A 121 -9.00 13.82 0.64
CA CYS A 121 -8.89 13.37 2.02
C CYS A 121 -8.79 11.84 2.12
N VAL A 122 -9.57 11.10 1.32
CA VAL A 122 -9.49 9.63 1.26
C VAL A 122 -8.13 9.19 0.75
N LEU A 123 -7.64 9.77 -0.36
CA LEU A 123 -6.31 9.48 -0.89
C LEU A 123 -5.22 9.76 0.17
N GLY A 124 -5.28 10.90 0.83
CA GLY A 124 -4.35 11.27 1.90
C GLY A 124 -4.38 10.26 3.05
N TRP A 125 -5.57 9.84 3.48
CA TRP A 125 -5.72 8.82 4.53
C TRP A 125 -5.14 7.46 4.10
N VAL A 126 -5.48 6.97 2.89
CA VAL A 126 -4.93 5.72 2.36
C VAL A 126 -3.41 5.80 2.21
N ALA A 127 -2.88 6.92 1.73
CA ALA A 127 -1.45 7.14 1.55
C ALA A 127 -0.70 7.17 2.88
N LEU A 128 -1.23 7.88 3.89
CA LEU A 128 -0.64 7.91 5.23
C LEU A 128 -0.64 6.51 5.88
N ARG A 129 -1.76 5.80 5.78
CA ARG A 129 -1.90 4.49 6.38
C ARG A 129 -1.05 3.43 5.66
N SER A 130 -1.08 3.41 4.34
CA SER A 130 -0.25 2.50 3.54
C SER A 130 1.24 2.85 3.64
N GLY A 131 1.59 4.14 3.69
CA GLY A 131 2.96 4.62 3.86
C GLY A 131 3.54 4.26 5.22
N SER A 132 2.79 4.46 6.31
CA SER A 132 3.21 4.03 7.65
C SER A 132 3.33 2.51 7.76
N GLY A 133 2.42 1.76 7.14
CA GLY A 133 2.53 0.31 7.01
C GLY A 133 3.77 -0.13 6.22
N PHE A 134 4.08 0.56 5.12
CA PHE A 134 5.26 0.33 4.29
C PHE A 134 6.57 0.56 5.05
N LEU A 135 6.67 1.65 5.81
CA LEU A 135 7.84 1.95 6.65
C LEU A 135 8.03 0.93 7.78
N LYS A 136 6.94 0.50 8.43
CA LYS A 136 7.02 -0.58 9.42
C LYS A 136 7.43 -1.92 8.79
N ALA A 137 6.96 -2.20 7.58
CA ALA A 137 7.34 -3.39 6.82
C ALA A 137 8.81 -3.35 6.37
N SER A 138 9.36 -2.16 6.06
CA SER A 138 10.80 -2.04 5.75
C SER A 138 11.68 -2.41 6.94
N ASP A 139 11.19 -2.16 8.16
CA ASP A 139 11.84 -2.54 9.42
C ASP A 139 11.47 -3.95 9.89
N THR A 140 10.63 -4.69 9.15
CA THR A 140 10.08 -6.01 9.56
C THR A 140 9.39 -5.97 10.93
N LYS A 141 8.82 -4.82 11.30
CA LYS A 141 8.13 -4.61 12.58
C LYS A 141 6.67 -5.01 12.48
N VAL A 142 6.17 -5.72 13.49
CA VAL A 142 4.75 -6.11 13.58
C VAL A 142 3.86 -4.87 13.74
N ILE A 143 2.67 -4.90 13.12
CA ILE A 143 1.62 -3.93 13.41
C ILE A 143 0.90 -4.37 14.69
N ALA A 144 1.02 -3.58 15.75
CA ALA A 144 0.46 -3.91 17.08
C ALA A 144 -1.07 -4.07 17.06
N ASN A 145 -1.77 -3.30 16.22
CA ASN A 145 -3.22 -3.43 16.06
C ASN A 145 -3.62 -3.40 14.58
N PRO A 146 -3.62 -4.54 13.88
CA PRO A 146 -3.96 -4.60 12.45
C PRO A 146 -5.43 -4.26 12.19
N MET A 147 -6.28 -4.31 13.22
CA MET A 147 -7.72 -4.10 13.14
C MET A 147 -8.14 -2.64 13.32
N SER A 148 -7.19 -1.74 13.63
CA SER A 148 -7.49 -0.34 13.95
C SER A 148 -8.11 0.43 12.78
N TRP A 149 -8.82 1.51 13.08
CA TRP A 149 -9.41 2.40 12.07
C TRP A 149 -8.51 3.59 11.73
N LEU A 150 -7.63 3.98 12.66
CA LEU A 150 -6.78 5.16 12.52
C LEU A 150 -5.33 4.80 12.16
N PHE A 151 -4.59 4.07 13.02
CA PHE A 151 -3.16 3.70 12.80
C PHE A 151 -2.71 2.44 13.57
#